data_AF-A0A1F5ATL5-F1
#
_entry.id   AF-A0A1F5ATL5-F1
#
_cell.length_a   1.000
_cell.length_b   1.000
_cell.length_c   1.000
_cell.angle_alpha   90.00
_cell.angle_beta   90.00
_cell.angle_gamma   90.00
#
_symmetry.space_group_name_H-M   'P 1'
#
loop_
_entity.id
_entity.type
_entity.pdbx_description
1 polymer ?
#
loop_
_entity_poly.entity_id
_entity_poly.type
_entity_poly.pdbx_seq_one_letter_code
_entity_poly.pdbx_strand_id
1 'polypeptide(L)'
;MEHDPNIFRDSSQVIQEVEDQLERILQKKFRDVDSELVERINREKEAARRRKEEIELEFDKEKTALTDYRVMVHDFEEQRAGLLNEARDRFQKVLKFQAEIESLAKSTVEEIKRVNEIQERLEGLRTKTSERAAFLKNDLKERFGIVAEVMEEEPKPLGLDLDEELEKLRKIKDLLAIESAAANLGRMGGEAARREDLAVMDAAADSAGVEIPKLQDLISGPVAPDSPETPAEEAPPVETALEPAPEPVPDACEMDSEEDLIAFLENCRRTEPANGSGEIHYFQKDKVIIADPEKILAAVDRTLEEAQRLSLKLGQTESPKDQFFIKQELINWQEGLRALFLRVIKMCEKSSWSLPRYTQEILNSQILRRLLERLSMENWSNLEEFASFSAAMSEIKKAFQAKVEPRLAYLLSLKREIETE
;
A
#
# COMPACT_ATOMS: atom_id res chain seq x y z
N MET A 1 25.93 -93.02 -75.65
CA MET A 1 25.35 -91.83 -75.01
C MET A 1 23.87 -92.07 -74.91
N GLU A 2 23.42 -92.59 -73.78
CA GLU A 2 22.00 -92.68 -73.44
C GLU A 2 21.82 -91.81 -72.20
N HIS A 3 21.32 -90.59 -72.40
CA HIS A 3 20.91 -89.74 -71.29
C HIS A 3 19.54 -90.23 -70.86
N ASP A 4 19.46 -90.85 -69.68
CA ASP A 4 18.20 -91.24 -69.06
C ASP A 4 17.33 -89.99 -68.83
N PRO A 5 16.17 -89.86 -69.52
CA PRO A 5 15.30 -88.70 -69.39
C PRO A 5 14.54 -88.64 -68.05
N ASN A 6 14.63 -89.69 -67.23
CA ASN A 6 13.96 -89.76 -65.92
C ASN A 6 14.69 -88.97 -64.82
N ILE A 7 16.03 -88.86 -64.86
CA ILE A 7 16.79 -88.11 -63.85
C ILE A 7 16.45 -86.60 -63.92
N PHE A 8 16.23 -86.09 -65.14
CA PHE A 8 15.80 -84.70 -65.36
C PHE A 8 14.36 -84.44 -64.93
N ARG A 9 13.49 -85.46 -64.96
CA ARG A 9 12.09 -85.35 -64.51
C ARG A 9 11.98 -85.38 -62.99
N ASP A 10 12.74 -86.26 -62.33
CA ASP A 10 12.79 -86.35 -60.87
C ASP A 10 13.45 -85.11 -60.24
N SER A 11 14.52 -84.58 -60.86
CA SER A 11 15.13 -83.32 -60.40
C SER A 11 14.22 -82.11 -60.63
N SER A 12 13.45 -82.06 -61.72
CA SER A 12 12.46 -81.00 -61.93
C SER A 12 11.31 -81.07 -60.92
N GLN A 13 10.89 -82.27 -60.52
CA GLN A 13 9.83 -82.46 -59.52
C GLN A 13 10.28 -82.05 -58.11
N VAL A 14 11.55 -82.33 -57.75
CA VAL A 14 12.14 -81.87 -56.49
C VAL A 14 12.29 -80.35 -56.47
N ILE A 15 12.70 -79.73 -57.59
CA ILE A 15 12.77 -78.26 -57.70
C ILE A 15 11.38 -77.64 -57.52
N GLN A 16 10.36 -78.21 -58.16
CA GLN A 16 8.98 -77.73 -58.05
C GLN A 16 8.44 -77.87 -56.61
N GLU A 17 8.77 -78.96 -55.91
CA GLU A 17 8.39 -79.12 -54.50
C GLU A 17 9.11 -78.10 -53.59
N VAL A 18 10.38 -77.79 -53.89
CA VAL A 18 11.14 -76.76 -53.17
C VAL A 18 10.57 -75.36 -53.44
N GLU A 19 10.16 -75.06 -54.67
CA GLU A 19 9.48 -73.82 -55.05
C GLU A 19 8.14 -73.69 -54.33
N ASP A 20 7.32 -74.74 -54.29
CA ASP A 20 6.04 -74.77 -53.55
C ASP A 20 6.23 -74.60 -52.04
N GLN A 21 7.33 -75.11 -51.48
CA GLN A 21 7.68 -74.92 -50.07
C GLN A 21 8.15 -73.48 -49.80
N LEU A 22 8.95 -72.90 -50.69
CA LEU A 22 9.36 -71.49 -50.64
C LEU A 22 8.16 -70.57 -50.74
N GLU A 23 7.21 -70.83 -51.65
CA GLU A 23 6.00 -70.03 -51.80
C GLU A 23 5.12 -70.12 -50.55
N ARG A 24 4.96 -71.32 -49.97
CA ARG A 24 4.25 -71.49 -48.69
C ARG A 24 4.90 -70.73 -47.54
N ILE A 25 6.24 -70.74 -47.45
CA ILE A 25 6.97 -69.98 -46.42
C ILE A 25 6.82 -68.48 -46.65
N LEU A 26 6.87 -68.02 -47.90
CA LEU A 26 6.71 -66.61 -48.24
C LEU A 26 5.30 -66.11 -47.95
N GLN A 27 4.27 -66.87 -48.32
CA GLN A 27 2.88 -66.58 -47.98
C GLN A 27 2.65 -66.57 -46.46
N LYS A 28 3.28 -67.49 -45.71
CA LYS A 28 3.21 -67.50 -44.26
C LYS A 28 3.86 -66.26 -43.65
N LYS A 29 5.09 -65.92 -44.08
CA LYS A 29 5.78 -64.70 -43.63
C LYS A 29 4.99 -63.43 -43.97
N PHE A 30 4.36 -63.37 -45.14
CA PHE A 30 3.53 -62.25 -45.53
C PHE A 30 2.30 -62.12 -44.62
N ARG A 31 1.60 -63.23 -44.33
CA ARG A 31 0.48 -63.23 -43.39
C ARG A 31 0.90 -62.88 -41.96
N ASP A 32 2.04 -63.37 -41.51
CA ASP A 32 2.57 -63.07 -40.17
C ASP A 32 2.88 -61.56 -40.07
N VAL A 33 3.55 -60.98 -41.08
CA VAL A 33 3.84 -59.53 -41.15
C VAL A 33 2.56 -58.69 -41.23
N ASP A 34 1.59 -59.09 -42.06
CA ASP A 34 0.30 -58.39 -42.17
C ASP A 34 -0.47 -58.43 -40.84
N SER A 35 -0.49 -59.60 -40.18
CA SER A 35 -1.16 -59.74 -38.88
C SER A 35 -0.50 -58.89 -37.80
N GLU A 36 0.83 -58.83 -37.78
CA GLU A 36 1.58 -58.01 -36.84
C GLU A 36 1.34 -56.51 -37.10
N LEU A 37 1.27 -56.09 -38.37
CA LEU A 37 0.96 -54.72 -38.74
C LEU A 37 -0.46 -54.32 -38.29
N VAL A 38 -1.45 -55.18 -38.51
CA VAL A 38 -2.84 -54.94 -38.07
C VAL A 38 -2.94 -54.87 -36.55
N GLU A 39 -2.22 -55.74 -35.82
CA GLU A 39 -2.16 -55.67 -34.36
C GLU A 39 -1.52 -54.37 -33.87
N ARG A 40 -0.42 -53.91 -34.49
CA ARG A 40 0.22 -52.64 -34.14
C ARG A 40 -0.72 -51.47 -34.40
N ILE A 41 -1.38 -51.42 -35.56
CA ILE A 41 -2.37 -50.39 -35.89
C ILE A 41 -3.51 -50.39 -34.87
N ASN A 42 -4.02 -51.55 -34.47
CA ASN A 42 -5.09 -51.64 -33.48
C ASN A 42 -4.63 -51.17 -32.09
N ARG A 43 -3.43 -51.57 -31.64
CA ARG A 43 -2.86 -51.10 -30.37
C ARG A 43 -2.67 -49.58 -30.35
N GLU A 44 -2.14 -49.01 -31.44
CA GLU A 44 -1.96 -47.57 -31.58
C GLU A 44 -3.30 -46.83 -31.62
N LYS A 45 -4.30 -47.37 -32.33
CA LYS A 45 -5.65 -46.81 -32.37
C LYS A 45 -6.33 -46.83 -31.01
N GLU A 46 -6.20 -47.91 -30.25
CA GLU A 46 -6.72 -48.00 -28.89
C GLU A 46 -6.00 -47.05 -27.93
N ALA A 47 -4.67 -46.95 -28.03
CA ALA A 47 -3.90 -46.00 -27.22
C ALA A 47 -4.28 -44.55 -27.53
N ALA A 48 -4.48 -44.20 -28.81
CA ALA A 48 -4.96 -42.90 -29.22
C ALA A 48 -6.38 -42.62 -28.70
N ARG A 49 -7.27 -43.64 -28.71
CA ARG A 49 -8.62 -43.51 -28.18
C ARG A 49 -8.61 -43.26 -26.67
N ARG A 50 -7.81 -43.99 -25.90
CA ARG A 50 -7.67 -43.79 -24.45
C ARG A 50 -7.14 -42.40 -24.12
N ARG A 51 -6.11 -41.92 -24.82
CA ARG A 51 -5.60 -40.56 -24.64
C ARG A 51 -6.66 -39.51 -24.95
N LYS A 52 -7.48 -39.73 -25.98
CA LYS A 52 -8.59 -38.84 -26.30
C LYS A 52 -9.64 -38.82 -25.18
N GLU A 53 -10.02 -39.99 -24.66
CA GLU A 53 -10.96 -40.11 -23.54
C GLU A 53 -10.41 -39.44 -22.26
N GLU A 54 -9.10 -39.56 -21.99
CA GLU A 54 -8.43 -38.87 -20.87
C GLU A 54 -8.49 -37.34 -21.03
N ILE A 55 -8.18 -36.82 -22.22
CA ILE A 55 -8.25 -35.38 -22.51
C ILE A 55 -9.69 -34.86 -22.39
N GLU A 56 -10.68 -35.60 -22.89
CA GLU A 56 -12.10 -35.22 -22.75
C GLU A 56 -12.52 -35.16 -21.27
N LEU A 57 -12.07 -36.11 -20.45
CA LEU A 57 -12.35 -36.12 -19.01
C LEU A 57 -11.69 -34.93 -18.29
N GLU A 58 -10.44 -34.61 -18.64
CA GLU A 58 -9.74 -33.44 -18.08
C GLU A 58 -10.42 -32.13 -18.48
N PHE A 59 -10.82 -32.01 -19.75
CA PHE A 59 -11.56 -30.86 -20.25
C PHE A 59 -12.90 -30.68 -19.53
N ASP A 60 -13.64 -31.75 -19.29
CA ASP A 60 -14.91 -31.68 -18.54
C ASP A 60 -14.69 -31.26 -17.09
N LYS A 61 -13.61 -31.73 -16.44
CA LYS A 61 -13.24 -31.27 -15.08
C LYS A 61 -12.91 -29.78 -15.07
N GLU A 62 -12.09 -29.31 -16.01
CA GLU A 62 -11.76 -27.89 -16.11
C GLU A 62 -13.00 -27.03 -16.39
N LYS A 63 -13.92 -27.52 -17.23
CA LYS A 63 -15.19 -26.85 -17.51
C LYS A 63 -16.08 -26.75 -16.27
N THR A 64 -16.13 -27.81 -15.45
CA THR A 64 -16.84 -27.75 -14.16
C THR A 64 -16.18 -26.77 -13.20
N ALA A 65 -14.85 -26.80 -13.07
CA ALA A 65 -14.12 -25.85 -12.23
C ALA A 65 -14.35 -24.40 -12.69
N LEU A 66 -14.35 -24.13 -14.00
CA LEU A 66 -14.64 -22.79 -14.54
C LEU A 66 -16.08 -22.35 -14.24
N THR A 67 -17.02 -23.28 -14.25
CA THR A 67 -18.42 -23.00 -13.87
C THR A 67 -18.51 -22.66 -12.38
N ASP A 68 -17.81 -23.40 -11.52
CA ASP A 68 -17.74 -23.13 -10.08
C ASP A 68 -17.09 -21.77 -9.79
N TYR A 69 -16.02 -21.42 -10.51
CA TYR A 69 -15.39 -20.10 -10.42
C TYR A 69 -16.35 -18.99 -10.83
N ARG A 70 -17.15 -19.17 -11.89
CA ARG A 70 -18.17 -18.18 -12.29
C ARG A 70 -19.24 -17.96 -11.22
N VAL A 71 -19.71 -19.04 -10.58
CA VAL A 71 -20.67 -18.94 -9.47
C VAL A 71 -20.03 -18.20 -8.29
N MET A 72 -18.80 -18.56 -7.92
CA MET A 72 -18.08 -17.90 -6.83
C MET A 72 -17.90 -16.38 -7.09
N VAL A 73 -17.55 -16.00 -8.32
CA VAL A 73 -17.42 -14.59 -8.72
C VAL A 73 -18.76 -13.87 -8.60
N HIS A 74 -19.85 -14.47 -9.08
CA HIS A 74 -21.19 -13.91 -8.96
C HIS A 74 -21.60 -13.70 -7.49
N ASP A 75 -21.33 -14.67 -6.62
CA ASP A 75 -21.61 -14.56 -5.18
C ASP A 75 -20.81 -13.42 -4.53
N PHE A 76 -19.55 -13.24 -4.92
CA PHE A 76 -18.74 -12.11 -4.47
C PHE A 76 -19.27 -10.77 -4.98
N GLU A 77 -19.74 -10.70 -6.22
CA GLU A 77 -20.36 -9.49 -6.78
C GLU A 77 -21.66 -9.14 -6.04
N GLU A 78 -22.48 -10.13 -5.68
CA GLU A 78 -23.70 -9.94 -4.90
C GLU A 78 -23.37 -9.45 -3.48
N GLN A 79 -22.40 -10.06 -2.80
CA GLN A 79 -21.93 -9.62 -1.48
C GLN A 79 -21.38 -8.18 -1.54
N ARG A 80 -20.59 -7.86 -2.57
CA ARG A 80 -20.08 -6.50 -2.79
C ARG A 80 -21.21 -5.50 -3.00
N ALA A 81 -22.22 -5.85 -3.78
CA ALA A 81 -23.41 -5.01 -3.99
C ALA A 81 -24.20 -4.82 -2.68
N GLY A 82 -24.35 -5.87 -1.87
CA GLY A 82 -24.95 -5.81 -0.54
C GLY A 82 -24.24 -4.83 0.38
N LEU A 83 -22.91 -4.95 0.52
CA LEU A 83 -22.10 -4.05 1.34
C LEU A 83 -22.14 -2.59 0.84
N LEU A 84 -22.15 -2.37 -0.48
CA LEU A 84 -22.28 -1.03 -1.04
C LEU A 84 -23.65 -0.40 -0.72
N ASN A 85 -24.73 -1.19 -0.76
CA ASN A 85 -26.05 -0.73 -0.37
C ASN A 85 -26.13 -0.43 1.13
N GLU A 86 -25.59 -1.30 1.99
CA GLU A 86 -25.51 -1.03 3.43
C GLU A 86 -24.72 0.25 3.73
N ALA A 87 -23.57 0.44 3.07
CA ALA A 87 -22.78 1.66 3.21
C ALA A 87 -23.61 2.88 2.79
N ARG A 88 -24.30 2.82 1.65
CA ARG A 88 -25.18 3.90 1.17
C ARG A 88 -26.31 4.21 2.17
N ASP A 89 -26.94 3.21 2.76
CA ASP A 89 -27.98 3.41 3.77
C ASP A 89 -27.44 4.05 5.06
N ARG A 90 -26.24 3.64 5.50
CA ARG A 90 -25.55 4.27 6.63
C ARG A 90 -25.22 5.73 6.32
N PHE A 91 -24.70 6.03 5.13
CA PHE A 91 -24.44 7.41 4.70
C PHE A 91 -25.73 8.25 4.67
N GLN A 92 -26.83 7.71 4.17
CA GLN A 92 -28.11 8.42 4.19
C GLN A 92 -28.59 8.71 5.62
N LYS A 93 -28.37 7.80 6.57
CA LYS A 93 -28.66 8.06 8.00
C LYS A 93 -27.78 9.16 8.57
N VAL A 94 -26.49 9.17 8.26
CA VAL A 94 -25.56 10.24 8.66
C VAL A 94 -26.02 11.60 8.12
N LEU A 95 -26.41 11.67 6.84
CA LEU A 95 -26.94 12.92 6.25
C LEU A 95 -28.22 13.40 6.95
N LYS A 96 -29.11 12.49 7.37
CA LYS A 96 -30.30 12.86 8.16
C LYS A 96 -29.92 13.41 9.53
N PHE A 97 -29.00 12.76 10.25
CA PHE A 97 -28.53 13.26 11.54
C PHE A 97 -27.83 14.61 11.41
N GLN A 98 -27.05 14.82 10.35
CA GLN A 98 -26.45 16.12 10.07
C GLN A 98 -27.51 17.20 9.87
N ALA A 99 -28.56 16.94 9.08
CA ALA A 99 -29.65 17.89 8.88
C ALA A 99 -30.42 18.19 10.18
N GLU A 100 -30.63 17.18 11.03
CA GLU A 100 -31.25 17.34 12.36
C GLU A 100 -30.37 18.21 13.28
N ILE A 101 -29.06 17.96 13.32
CA ILE A 101 -28.11 18.76 14.12
C ILE A 101 -28.09 20.21 13.63
N GLU A 102 -28.07 20.45 12.32
CA GLU A 102 -28.14 21.80 11.77
C GLU A 102 -29.44 22.52 12.14
N SER A 103 -30.57 21.80 12.15
CA SER A 103 -31.87 22.34 12.57
C SER A 103 -31.87 22.69 14.06
N LEU A 104 -31.36 21.79 14.92
CA LEU A 104 -31.25 22.03 16.35
C LEU A 104 -30.32 23.23 16.63
N ALA A 105 -29.16 23.29 15.99
CA ALA A 105 -28.22 24.39 16.16
C ALA A 105 -28.83 25.75 15.76
N LYS A 106 -29.63 25.79 14.69
CA LYS A 106 -30.37 27.01 14.31
C LYS A 106 -31.37 27.42 15.39
N SER A 107 -32.14 26.46 15.93
CA SER A 107 -33.08 26.71 17.02
C SER A 107 -32.35 27.22 18.28
N THR A 108 -31.19 26.65 18.63
CA THR A 108 -30.39 27.12 19.77
C THR A 108 -29.91 28.56 19.58
N VAL A 109 -29.44 28.93 18.38
CA VAL A 109 -29.04 30.31 18.07
C VAL A 109 -30.22 31.29 18.19
N GLU A 110 -31.42 30.87 17.80
CA GLU A 110 -32.63 31.69 17.96
C GLU A 110 -33.02 31.89 19.43
N GLU A 111 -32.89 30.86 20.28
CA GLU A 111 -33.13 31.00 21.73
C GLU A 111 -32.09 31.93 22.38
N ILE A 112 -30.80 31.83 22.01
CA ILE A 112 -29.75 32.74 22.49
C ILE A 112 -30.08 34.20 22.12
N LYS A 113 -30.55 34.45 20.90
CA LYS A 113 -30.99 35.81 20.49
C LYS A 113 -32.15 36.31 21.35
N ARG A 114 -33.13 35.46 21.66
CA ARG A 114 -34.24 35.83 22.55
C ARG A 114 -33.76 36.14 23.96
N VAL A 115 -32.76 35.42 24.48
CA VAL A 115 -32.15 35.74 25.78
C VAL A 115 -31.45 37.10 25.74
N ASN A 116 -30.70 37.41 24.67
CA ASN A 116 -30.06 38.72 24.50
C ASN A 116 -31.09 39.86 24.42
N GLU A 117 -32.20 39.69 23.71
CA GLU A 117 -33.29 40.69 23.69
C GLU A 117 -33.89 40.92 25.07
N ILE A 118 -34.01 39.86 25.89
CA ILE A 118 -34.48 39.98 27.27
C ILE A 118 -33.46 40.75 28.12
N GLN A 119 -32.16 40.48 27.97
CA GLN A 119 -31.11 41.23 28.66
C GLN A 119 -31.12 42.72 28.28
N GLU A 120 -31.22 43.05 27.00
CA GLU A 120 -31.29 44.44 26.53
C GLU A 120 -32.52 45.17 27.10
N ARG A 121 -33.68 44.50 27.16
CA ARG A 121 -34.88 45.06 27.81
C ARG A 121 -34.67 45.28 29.31
N LEU A 122 -33.95 44.39 29.98
CA LEU A 122 -33.67 44.47 31.42
C LEU A 122 -32.68 45.60 31.73
N GLU A 123 -31.67 45.79 30.89
CA GLU A 123 -30.76 46.94 30.94
C GLU A 123 -31.50 48.25 30.66
N GLY A 124 -32.38 48.28 29.66
CA GLY A 124 -33.23 49.45 29.37
C GLY A 124 -34.19 49.81 30.52
N LEU A 125 -34.62 48.83 31.32
CA LEU A 125 -35.36 49.05 32.56
C LEU A 125 -34.46 49.57 33.68
N ARG A 126 -33.22 49.05 33.79
CA ARG A 126 -32.21 49.51 34.75
C ARG A 126 -31.85 50.97 34.50
N THR A 127 -31.58 51.37 33.25
CA THR A 127 -31.26 52.76 32.89
C THR A 127 -32.43 53.69 33.20
N LYS A 128 -33.65 53.35 32.81
CA LYS A 128 -34.86 54.14 33.14
C LYS A 128 -35.09 54.28 34.65
N THR A 129 -34.78 53.24 35.43
CA THR A 129 -34.91 53.26 36.90
C THR A 129 -33.81 54.11 37.52
N SER A 130 -32.57 53.99 37.03
CA SER A 130 -31.44 54.84 37.43
C SER A 130 -31.68 56.31 37.11
N GLU A 131 -32.18 56.63 35.90
CA GLU A 131 -32.55 57.99 35.50
C GLU A 131 -33.65 58.57 36.39
N ARG A 132 -34.68 57.79 36.72
CA ARG A 132 -35.74 58.22 37.64
C ARG A 132 -35.22 58.41 39.06
N ALA A 133 -34.35 57.53 39.56
CA ALA A 133 -33.72 57.66 40.86
C ALA A 133 -32.80 58.89 40.92
N ALA A 134 -32.02 59.14 39.86
CA ALA A 134 -31.18 60.32 39.72
C ALA A 134 -32.00 61.62 39.63
N PHE A 135 -33.12 61.60 38.89
CA PHE A 135 -34.06 62.71 38.84
C PHE A 135 -34.65 63.02 40.22
N LEU A 136 -35.12 62.00 40.95
CA LEU A 136 -35.62 62.12 42.32
C LEU A 136 -34.55 62.66 43.28
N LYS A 137 -33.30 62.17 43.17
CA LYS A 137 -32.16 62.65 43.96
C LYS A 137 -31.85 64.13 43.67
N ASN A 138 -31.88 64.54 42.41
CA ASN A 138 -31.65 65.94 42.01
C ASN A 138 -32.80 66.86 42.44
N ASP A 139 -34.06 66.44 42.30
CA ASP A 139 -35.23 67.23 42.73
C ASP A 139 -35.27 67.38 44.27
N LEU A 140 -34.92 66.34 45.03
CA LEU A 140 -34.76 66.45 46.50
C LEU A 140 -33.63 67.40 46.90
N LYS A 141 -32.52 67.37 46.15
CA LYS A 141 -31.36 68.23 46.39
C LYS A 141 -31.67 69.70 46.11
N GLU A 142 -32.37 70.01 45.03
CA GLU A 142 -32.76 71.38 44.66
C GLU A 142 -33.86 71.94 45.57
N ARG A 143 -34.90 71.14 45.90
CA ARG A 143 -36.06 71.63 46.66
C ARG A 143 -35.87 71.62 48.17
N PHE A 144 -35.10 70.68 48.71
CA PHE A 144 -35.02 70.46 50.15
C PHE A 144 -33.59 70.50 50.72
N GLY A 145 -32.55 70.58 49.88
CA GLY A 145 -31.15 70.56 50.35
C GLY A 145 -30.73 69.24 51.00
N ILE A 146 -31.52 68.17 50.85
CA ILE A 146 -31.29 66.86 51.46
C ILE A 146 -30.57 65.98 50.43
N VAL A 147 -29.34 65.57 50.75
CA VAL A 147 -28.61 64.56 49.99
C VAL A 147 -29.13 63.19 50.42
N ALA A 148 -30.11 62.67 49.70
CA ALA A 148 -30.57 61.29 49.89
C ALA A 148 -29.52 60.33 49.31
N GLU A 149 -28.87 59.57 50.19
CA GLU A 149 -28.10 58.37 49.85
C GLU A 149 -29.09 57.23 49.65
N VAL A 150 -29.49 57.00 48.40
CA VAL A 150 -30.25 55.79 48.04
C VAL A 150 -29.22 54.69 47.83
N MET A 151 -29.25 53.67 48.69
CA MET A 151 -28.44 52.45 48.54
C MET A 151 -28.82 51.78 47.22
N GLU A 152 -27.90 51.78 46.25
CA GLU A 152 -27.98 50.94 45.07
C GLU A 152 -27.64 49.49 45.50
N GLU A 153 -28.64 48.72 45.90
CA GLU A 153 -28.47 47.26 45.91
C GLU A 153 -28.38 46.81 44.45
N GLU A 154 -27.17 46.53 43.97
CA GLU A 154 -26.96 45.93 42.66
C GLU A 154 -27.46 44.47 42.69
N PRO A 155 -28.53 44.12 41.96
CA PRO A 155 -28.84 42.71 41.78
C PRO A 155 -27.76 42.11 40.85
N LYS A 156 -27.22 40.97 41.26
CA LYS A 156 -26.21 40.22 40.50
C LYS A 156 -26.64 40.08 39.04
N PRO A 157 -25.79 40.44 38.06
CA PRO A 157 -26.05 40.10 36.67
C PRO A 157 -26.23 38.58 36.56
N LEU A 158 -27.16 38.14 35.71
CA LEU A 158 -27.23 36.74 35.30
C LEU A 158 -25.87 36.39 34.70
N GLY A 159 -25.06 35.60 35.40
CA GLY A 159 -23.71 35.21 34.99
C GLY A 159 -23.71 34.19 33.85
N LEU A 160 -24.48 34.48 32.79
CA LEU A 160 -24.56 33.69 31.58
C LEU A 160 -23.73 34.41 30.52
N ASP A 161 -22.53 33.93 30.29
CA ASP A 161 -21.64 34.43 29.23
C ASP A 161 -22.11 33.86 27.89
N LEU A 162 -23.03 34.57 27.24
CA LEU A 162 -23.67 34.14 26.00
C LEU A 162 -22.69 34.12 24.82
N ASP A 163 -21.59 34.86 24.91
CA ASP A 163 -20.55 34.89 23.89
C ASP A 163 -19.73 33.58 23.89
N GLU A 164 -19.42 33.03 25.08
CA GLU A 164 -18.79 31.72 25.19
C GLU A 164 -19.67 30.58 24.61
N GLU A 165 -20.99 30.64 24.83
CA GLU A 165 -21.92 29.64 24.31
C GLU A 165 -22.07 29.72 22.77
N LEU A 166 -21.98 30.93 22.19
CA LEU A 166 -21.93 31.11 20.74
C LEU A 166 -20.61 30.62 20.13
N GLU A 167 -19.49 30.79 20.83
CA GLU A 167 -18.20 30.23 20.40
C GLU A 167 -18.18 28.70 20.46
N LYS A 168 -18.78 28.10 21.50
CA LYS A 168 -18.94 26.64 21.60
C LYS A 168 -19.76 26.10 20.42
N LEU A 169 -20.85 26.78 20.05
CA LEU A 169 -21.66 26.41 18.87
C LEU A 169 -20.90 26.56 17.54
N ARG A 170 -20.05 27.58 17.39
CA ARG A 170 -19.17 27.70 16.22
C ARG A 170 -18.15 26.57 16.14
N LYS A 171 -17.51 26.22 17.26
CA LYS A 171 -16.57 25.09 17.33
C LYS A 171 -17.25 23.76 16.98
N ILE A 172 -18.48 23.52 17.43
CA ILE A 172 -19.25 22.32 17.08
C ILE A 172 -19.55 22.27 15.57
N LYS A 173 -19.94 23.40 14.98
CA LYS A 173 -20.15 23.50 13.52
C LYS A 173 -18.87 23.19 12.74
N ASP A 174 -17.72 23.72 13.18
CA ASP A 174 -16.44 23.52 12.51
C ASP A 174 -15.96 22.07 12.64
N LEU A 175 -16.13 21.45 13.82
CA LEU A 175 -15.81 20.04 14.03
C LEU A 175 -16.66 19.12 13.14
N LEU A 176 -17.97 19.37 13.04
CA LEU A 176 -18.87 18.61 12.15
C LEU A 176 -18.53 18.82 10.66
N ALA A 177 -18.08 20.02 10.28
CA ALA A 177 -17.64 20.31 8.91
C ALA A 177 -16.31 19.61 8.57
N ILE A 178 -15.36 19.59 9.50
CA ILE A 178 -14.08 18.90 9.32
C ILE A 178 -14.27 17.38 9.30
N GLU A 179 -15.12 16.83 10.17
CA GLU A 179 -15.37 15.39 10.24
C GLU A 179 -16.17 14.90 9.02
N SER A 180 -17.13 15.68 8.51
CA SER A 180 -17.81 15.39 7.25
C SER A 180 -16.91 15.55 6.02
N ALA A 181 -15.98 16.51 6.02
CA ALA A 181 -14.97 16.64 4.98
C ALA A 181 -13.95 15.48 5.01
N ALA A 182 -13.52 15.05 6.19
CA ALA A 182 -12.65 13.89 6.38
C ALA A 182 -13.33 12.58 5.94
N ALA A 183 -14.63 12.43 6.23
CA ALA A 183 -15.41 11.30 5.75
C ALA A 183 -15.58 11.29 4.21
N ASN A 184 -15.63 12.47 3.58
CA ASN A 184 -15.67 12.59 2.11
C ASN A 184 -14.29 12.37 1.46
N LEU A 185 -13.19 12.77 2.12
CA LEU A 185 -11.83 12.49 1.66
C LEU A 185 -11.48 11.00 1.74
N GLY A 186 -12.01 10.28 2.74
CA GLY A 186 -11.96 8.80 2.79
C GLY A 186 -12.67 8.11 1.62
N ARG A 187 -13.51 8.84 0.88
CA ARG A 187 -14.21 8.39 -0.34
C ARG A 187 -13.46 8.73 -1.63
N MET A 188 -12.66 9.80 -1.65
CA MET A 188 -11.88 10.21 -2.82
C MET A 188 -10.57 9.42 -2.99
N GLY A 189 -10.09 8.72 -1.95
CA GLY A 189 -9.05 7.69 -2.10
C GLY A 189 -9.48 6.47 -2.94
N GLY A 190 -10.76 6.41 -3.34
CA GLY A 190 -11.33 5.43 -4.26
C GLY A 190 -11.94 6.09 -5.50
N GLU A 191 -11.29 7.10 -6.07
CA GLU A 191 -11.75 7.73 -7.30
C GLU A 191 -11.70 6.73 -8.47
N ALA A 192 -12.89 6.26 -8.85
CA ALA A 192 -13.31 5.98 -10.22
C ALA A 192 -12.21 5.51 -11.20
N ALA A 193 -11.62 4.35 -10.93
CA ALA A 193 -11.08 3.51 -12.00
C ALA A 193 -12.26 3.12 -12.90
N ARG A 194 -12.33 3.89 -13.97
CA ARG A 194 -13.36 4.01 -14.97
C ARG A 194 -13.99 2.69 -15.39
N ARG A 195 -15.32 2.67 -15.33
CA ARG A 195 -16.21 1.77 -16.09
C ARG A 195 -15.96 1.85 -17.62
N GLU A 196 -15.20 2.85 -18.08
CA GLU A 196 -14.66 2.98 -19.45
C GLU A 196 -13.44 2.08 -19.71
N ASP A 197 -12.59 1.76 -18.72
CA ASP A 197 -11.41 0.92 -18.95
C ASP A 197 -11.77 -0.57 -19.09
N LEU A 198 -12.82 -1.04 -18.38
CA LEU A 198 -13.37 -2.40 -18.58
C LEU A 198 -14.04 -2.57 -19.96
N ALA A 199 -14.74 -1.53 -20.45
CA ALA A 199 -15.38 -1.59 -21.76
C ALA A 199 -14.34 -1.56 -22.91
N VAL A 200 -13.20 -0.91 -22.70
CA VAL A 200 -12.06 -0.95 -23.63
C VAL A 200 -11.36 -2.31 -23.62
N MET A 201 -11.30 -2.99 -22.46
CA MET A 201 -10.74 -4.35 -22.37
C MET A 201 -11.67 -5.43 -22.96
N ASP A 202 -13.00 -5.32 -22.80
CA ASP A 202 -13.97 -6.22 -23.46
C ASP A 202 -13.97 -6.04 -24.99
N ALA A 203 -13.87 -4.80 -25.50
CA ALA A 203 -13.77 -4.55 -26.94
C ALA A 203 -12.42 -5.01 -27.56
N ALA A 204 -11.35 -5.03 -26.76
CA ALA A 204 -10.05 -5.58 -27.17
C ALA A 204 -10.05 -7.12 -27.18
N ALA A 205 -10.87 -7.78 -26.35
CA ALA A 205 -11.04 -9.23 -26.34
C ALA A 205 -11.82 -9.75 -27.56
N ASP A 206 -12.81 -8.99 -28.04
CA ASP A 206 -13.61 -9.36 -29.23
C ASP A 206 -12.93 -9.06 -30.58
N SER A 207 -11.89 -8.21 -30.61
CA SER A 207 -11.17 -7.84 -31.84
C SER A 207 -9.85 -8.59 -32.05
N ALA A 208 -9.36 -9.32 -31.05
CA ALA A 208 -8.15 -10.13 -31.15
C ALA A 208 -8.47 -11.56 -31.64
N GLY A 209 -8.89 -11.67 -32.90
CA GLY A 209 -8.75 -12.91 -33.65
C GLY A 209 -7.27 -13.27 -33.75
N VAL A 210 -6.85 -14.26 -32.99
CA VAL A 210 -5.46 -14.74 -32.90
C VAL A 210 -4.97 -15.22 -34.28
N GLU A 211 -4.13 -14.41 -34.95
CA GLU A 211 -3.19 -14.94 -35.93
C GLU A 211 -2.01 -15.55 -35.18
N ILE A 212 -1.90 -16.88 -35.22
CA ILE A 212 -0.80 -17.65 -34.63
C ILE A 212 0.41 -17.57 -35.57
N PRO A 213 1.56 -16.97 -35.18
CA PRO A 213 2.80 -17.12 -35.93
C PRO A 213 3.35 -18.53 -35.71
N LYS A 214 3.72 -19.20 -36.81
CA LYS A 214 4.31 -20.55 -36.83
C LYS A 214 5.63 -20.58 -36.03
N LEU A 215 5.78 -21.60 -35.17
CA LEU A 215 7.06 -21.99 -34.57
C LEU A 215 8.06 -22.39 -35.66
N GLN A 216 9.05 -21.53 -35.91
CA GLN A 216 10.37 -21.88 -36.44
C GLN A 216 11.29 -20.69 -36.23
N ASP A 217 12.04 -20.69 -35.11
CA ASP A 217 13.36 -20.04 -34.97
C ASP A 217 13.99 -20.34 -33.59
N LEU A 218 13.87 -21.59 -33.13
CA LEU A 218 14.55 -22.11 -31.93
C LEU A 218 15.75 -22.99 -32.31
N ILE A 219 16.57 -22.56 -33.26
CA ILE A 219 17.87 -23.19 -33.54
C ILE A 219 18.90 -22.10 -33.82
N SER A 220 19.50 -21.55 -32.76
CA SER A 220 20.88 -21.06 -32.75
C SER A 220 21.33 -20.88 -31.30
N GLY A 221 22.43 -21.55 -30.95
CA GLY A 221 22.89 -21.81 -29.59
C GLY A 221 23.50 -20.61 -28.85
N PRO A 222 23.93 -20.82 -27.59
CA PRO A 222 24.47 -19.76 -26.76
C PRO A 222 25.92 -19.45 -27.13
N VAL A 223 26.20 -18.20 -27.47
CA VAL A 223 27.56 -17.63 -27.48
C VAL A 223 27.71 -16.85 -26.18
N ALA A 224 28.59 -17.35 -25.30
CA ALA A 224 29.05 -16.64 -24.12
C ALA A 224 29.98 -15.48 -24.53
N PRO A 225 29.97 -14.33 -23.84
CA PRO A 225 31.06 -13.37 -23.94
C PRO A 225 32.08 -13.58 -22.82
N ASP A 226 33.33 -13.51 -23.24
CA ASP A 226 34.58 -13.53 -22.48
C ASP A 226 34.60 -12.54 -21.29
N SER A 227 35.08 -13.03 -20.15
CA SER A 227 35.79 -12.24 -19.15
C SER A 227 37.29 -12.29 -19.45
N PRO A 228 38.02 -11.17 -19.53
CA PRO A 228 39.47 -11.21 -19.52
C PRO A 228 40.00 -11.24 -18.08
N GLU A 229 40.94 -12.16 -17.86
CA GLU A 229 41.82 -12.27 -16.70
C GLU A 229 42.73 -11.03 -16.54
N THR A 230 43.06 -10.70 -15.29
CA THR A 230 44.39 -10.21 -14.89
C THR A 230 44.58 -10.44 -13.39
N PRO A 231 45.60 -11.20 -12.98
CA PRO A 231 46.12 -11.18 -11.61
C PRO A 231 47.62 -10.85 -11.56
N ALA A 232 48.02 -10.01 -10.59
CA ALA A 232 49.35 -9.79 -9.99
C ALA A 232 49.35 -8.35 -9.39
N GLU A 233 49.92 -7.99 -8.24
CA GLU A 233 50.83 -8.63 -7.28
C GLU A 233 50.87 -7.73 -6.01
N GLU A 234 51.03 -8.36 -4.85
CA GLU A 234 51.75 -7.96 -3.63
C GLU A 234 51.65 -6.55 -2.96
N ALA A 235 51.46 -6.61 -1.63
CA ALA A 235 51.56 -5.54 -0.63
C ALA A 235 53.02 -5.42 -0.09
N PRO A 236 53.36 -4.78 1.07
CA PRO A 236 52.76 -3.75 1.94
C PRO A 236 53.85 -2.69 2.35
N PRO A 237 54.00 -2.19 3.61
CA PRO A 237 53.12 -1.47 4.56
C PRO A 237 53.71 -0.09 4.99
N VAL A 238 52.91 0.85 5.55
CA VAL A 238 53.37 1.70 6.67
C VAL A 238 52.20 2.09 7.57
N GLU A 239 52.35 1.72 8.84
CA GLU A 239 51.59 2.09 10.03
C GLU A 239 52.15 3.41 10.59
N THR A 240 51.35 4.47 10.76
CA THR A 240 51.59 5.47 11.84
C THR A 240 50.34 6.30 12.14
N ALA A 241 50.01 6.37 13.42
CA ALA A 241 48.97 7.17 14.04
C ALA A 241 49.16 8.69 13.88
N LEU A 242 48.05 9.44 13.93
CA LEU A 242 47.90 10.73 14.66
C LEU A 242 46.48 11.30 14.43
N GLU A 243 45.64 11.32 15.47
CA GLU A 243 44.77 12.48 15.72
C GLU A 243 45.67 13.67 16.12
N PRO A 244 45.37 14.90 15.70
CA PRO A 244 44.62 15.78 16.60
C PRO A 244 43.70 16.83 15.91
N ALA A 245 42.53 17.00 16.52
CA ALA A 245 41.83 18.27 16.81
C ALA A 245 41.38 19.22 15.66
N PRO A 246 40.40 20.10 15.95
CA PRO A 246 39.37 20.52 15.00
C PRO A 246 39.69 21.84 14.28
N GLU A 247 39.24 21.97 13.04
CA GLU A 247 39.19 23.23 12.29
C GLU A 247 37.85 23.30 11.54
N PRO A 248 37.40 24.49 11.09
CA PRO A 248 36.99 25.62 11.91
C PRO A 248 35.52 25.95 11.61
N VAL A 249 34.83 26.59 12.56
CA VAL A 249 33.49 27.16 12.32
C VAL A 249 33.66 28.40 11.43
N PRO A 250 33.02 28.50 10.25
CA PRO A 250 32.93 29.76 9.54
C PRO A 250 31.58 30.44 9.84
N ASP A 251 31.71 31.62 10.42
CA ASP A 251 30.92 32.85 10.25
C ASP A 251 29.39 32.78 10.03
N ALA A 252 28.70 33.33 11.03
CA ALA A 252 27.59 34.27 10.92
C ALA A 252 26.73 34.20 9.64
N CYS A 253 25.80 33.23 9.62
CA CYS A 253 24.54 33.37 8.89
C CYS A 253 23.42 33.58 9.90
N GLU A 254 22.45 34.41 9.53
CA GLU A 254 21.21 34.73 10.24
C GLU A 254 20.73 33.56 11.10
N MET A 255 20.48 33.78 12.39
CA MET A 255 19.91 32.74 13.23
C MET A 255 18.46 32.51 12.80
N ASP A 256 18.27 31.73 11.74
CA ASP A 256 17.00 31.12 11.43
C ASP A 256 16.58 30.37 12.70
N SER A 257 15.44 30.77 13.27
CA SER A 257 14.89 30.03 14.41
C SER A 257 14.56 28.60 13.95
N GLU A 258 14.51 27.63 14.86
CA GLU A 258 14.10 26.26 14.51
C GLU A 258 12.74 26.25 13.79
N GLU A 259 11.84 27.17 14.17
CA GLU A 259 10.53 27.34 13.57
C GLU A 259 10.61 27.81 12.11
N ASP A 260 11.51 28.73 11.79
CA ASP A 260 11.71 29.22 10.42
C ASP A 260 12.27 28.14 9.50
N LEU A 261 13.19 27.31 10.01
CA LEU A 261 13.76 26.17 9.27
C LEU A 261 12.71 25.09 9.01
N ILE A 262 11.87 24.79 9.99
CA ILE A 262 10.76 23.84 9.83
C ILE A 262 9.78 24.35 8.77
N ALA A 263 9.39 25.62 8.85
CA ALA A 263 8.48 26.23 7.88
C ALA A 263 9.05 26.17 6.44
N PHE A 264 10.36 26.43 6.28
CA PHE A 264 11.04 26.29 5.00
C PHE A 264 10.98 24.85 4.44
N LEU A 265 11.29 23.86 5.28
CA LEU A 265 11.27 22.45 4.88
C LEU A 265 9.85 21.97 4.55
N GLU A 266 8.83 22.39 5.30
CA GLU A 266 7.44 22.06 5.00
C GLU A 266 6.97 22.64 3.65
N ASN A 267 7.42 23.84 3.28
CA ASN A 267 7.11 24.42 1.96
C ASN A 267 7.70 23.61 0.80
N CYS A 268 8.86 22.98 1.03
CA CYS A 268 9.54 22.12 0.06
C CYS A 268 9.03 20.66 0.11
N ARG A 269 8.14 20.32 1.05
CA ARG A 269 7.66 18.95 1.24
C ARG A 269 6.73 18.53 0.11
N ARG A 270 6.96 17.32 -0.39
CA ARG A 270 6.15 16.61 -1.37
C ARG A 270 5.95 15.17 -0.93
N THR A 271 4.95 14.51 -1.51
CA THR A 271 4.61 13.14 -1.21
C THR A 271 4.53 12.32 -2.48
N GLU A 272 4.91 11.05 -2.38
CA GLU A 272 4.78 10.07 -3.43
C GLU A 272 4.16 8.79 -2.85
N PRO A 273 3.17 8.18 -3.52
CA PRO A 273 2.56 6.96 -3.01
C PRO A 273 3.59 5.81 -2.97
N ALA A 274 3.75 5.17 -1.81
CA ALA A 274 4.34 3.85 -1.72
C ALA A 274 3.22 2.83 -1.90
N ASN A 275 3.32 1.98 -2.91
CA ASN A 275 2.37 0.89 -3.11
C ASN A 275 2.43 -0.08 -1.91
N GLY A 276 1.62 0.12 -0.87
CA GLY A 276 1.60 -0.70 0.35
C GLY A 276 1.55 0.11 1.65
N SER A 277 2.71 0.40 2.25
CA SER A 277 2.84 0.91 3.63
C SER A 277 2.80 2.44 3.79
N GLY A 278 2.18 3.16 2.86
CA GLY A 278 1.86 4.59 3.01
C GLY A 278 2.46 5.51 1.96
N GLU A 279 2.85 6.72 2.36
CA GLU A 279 3.41 7.75 1.48
C GLU A 279 4.90 7.97 1.79
N ILE A 280 5.71 8.15 0.74
CA ILE A 280 7.10 8.57 0.84
C ILE A 280 7.12 10.08 0.82
N HIS A 281 7.59 10.67 1.93
CA HIS A 281 7.80 12.10 2.02
C HIS A 281 9.22 12.46 1.59
N TYR A 282 9.34 13.54 0.84
CA TYR A 282 10.62 14.08 0.40
C TYR A 282 10.56 15.60 0.32
N PHE A 283 11.73 16.23 0.36
CA PHE A 283 11.91 17.65 0.13
C PHE A 283 12.39 17.85 -1.30
N GLN A 284 11.71 18.73 -2.03
CA GLN A 284 12.07 19.07 -3.41
C GLN A 284 12.19 20.58 -3.56
N LYS A 285 13.36 21.00 -4.05
CA LYS A 285 13.60 22.34 -4.58
C LYS A 285 14.36 22.17 -5.89
N ASP A 286 13.82 22.72 -6.96
CA ASP A 286 14.34 22.57 -8.33
C ASP A 286 14.58 21.11 -8.74
N LYS A 287 15.85 20.69 -8.91
CA LYS A 287 16.26 19.34 -9.34
C LYS A 287 16.71 18.44 -8.18
N VAL A 288 16.92 19.01 -7.00
CA VAL A 288 17.38 18.28 -5.82
C VAL A 288 16.18 17.69 -5.10
N ILE A 289 16.24 16.39 -4.85
CA ILE A 289 15.21 15.67 -4.12
C ILE A 289 15.85 14.91 -2.97
N ILE A 290 15.43 15.20 -1.75
CA ILE A 290 15.94 14.55 -0.54
C ILE A 290 14.81 13.81 0.15
N ALA A 291 14.92 12.49 0.26
CA ALA A 291 13.95 11.69 0.99
C ALA A 291 14.00 11.99 2.49
N ASP A 292 12.84 12.14 3.14
CA ASP A 292 12.75 12.48 4.56
C ASP A 292 12.92 11.22 5.43
N PRO A 293 14.07 11.06 6.13
CA PRO A 293 14.32 9.89 6.97
C PRO A 293 13.39 9.81 8.18
N GLU A 294 12.96 10.95 8.74
CA GLU A 294 12.08 10.96 9.91
C GLU A 294 10.74 10.32 9.56
N LYS A 295 10.20 10.64 8.38
CA LYS A 295 8.93 10.08 7.90
C LYS A 295 9.06 8.63 7.47
N ILE A 296 10.19 8.24 6.87
CA ILE A 296 10.46 6.83 6.56
C ILE A 296 10.49 6.02 7.85
N LEU A 297 11.27 6.43 8.86
CA LEU A 297 11.35 5.72 10.13
C LEU A 297 9.99 5.70 10.86
N ALA A 298 9.23 6.78 10.82
CA ALA A 298 7.88 6.81 11.39
C ALA A 298 6.91 5.85 10.68
N ALA A 299 7.02 5.69 9.36
CA ALA A 299 6.22 4.70 8.62
C ALA A 299 6.61 3.25 8.98
N VAL A 300 7.92 2.99 9.15
CA VAL A 300 8.41 1.69 9.62
C VAL A 300 7.88 1.40 11.02
N ASP A 301 7.97 2.36 11.95
CA ASP A 301 7.49 2.18 13.33
C ASP A 301 6.01 1.82 13.38
N ARG A 302 5.16 2.53 12.64
CA ARG A 302 3.71 2.21 12.56
C ARG A 302 3.47 0.79 12.07
N THR A 303 4.23 0.37 11.06
CA THR A 303 4.14 -0.99 10.51
C THR A 303 4.55 -2.04 11.55
N LEU A 304 5.62 -1.77 12.30
CA LEU A 304 6.09 -2.65 13.37
C LEU A 304 5.12 -2.69 14.57
N GLU A 305 4.48 -1.57 14.93
CA GLU A 305 3.48 -1.52 16.00
C GLU A 305 2.25 -2.38 15.67
N GLU A 306 1.74 -2.29 14.44
CA GLU A 306 0.63 -3.14 14.00
C GLU A 306 1.04 -4.61 13.92
N ALA A 307 2.22 -4.91 13.38
CA ALA A 307 2.75 -6.26 13.35
C ALA A 307 2.98 -6.84 14.76
N GLN A 308 3.43 -6.04 15.72
CA GLN A 308 3.56 -6.44 17.12
C GLN A 308 2.19 -6.74 17.74
N ARG A 309 1.17 -5.91 17.46
CA ARG A 309 -0.20 -6.15 17.92
C ARG A 309 -0.77 -7.45 17.36
N LEU A 310 -0.53 -7.74 16.09
CA LEU A 310 -0.94 -8.99 15.45
C LEU A 310 -0.17 -10.21 16.00
N SER A 311 1.13 -10.06 16.25
CA SER A 311 1.96 -11.11 16.85
C SER A 311 1.49 -11.48 18.25
N LEU A 312 1.10 -10.49 19.07
CA LEU A 312 0.52 -10.73 20.39
C LEU A 312 -0.84 -11.45 20.30
N LYS A 313 -1.71 -11.04 19.37
CA LYS A 313 -2.99 -11.71 19.11
C LYS A 313 -2.80 -13.15 18.63
N LEU A 314 -1.79 -13.41 17.80
CA LEU A 314 -1.46 -14.75 17.31
C LEU A 314 -1.15 -15.71 18.47
N GLY A 315 -0.39 -15.25 19.47
CA GLY A 315 -0.07 -16.05 20.67
C GLY A 315 -1.25 -16.28 21.62
N GLN A 316 -2.30 -15.45 21.55
CA GLN A 316 -3.50 -15.56 22.40
C GLN A 316 -4.64 -16.37 21.75
N THR A 317 -4.56 -16.58 20.45
CA THR A 317 -5.66 -17.15 19.66
C THR A 317 -5.48 -18.66 19.52
N GLU A 318 -6.47 -19.44 19.96
CA GLU A 318 -6.46 -20.91 19.85
C GLU A 318 -7.09 -21.44 18.55
N SER A 319 -7.86 -20.60 17.86
CA SER A 319 -8.55 -20.90 16.60
C SER A 319 -7.58 -20.99 15.42
N PRO A 320 -7.42 -22.14 14.75
CA PRO A 320 -6.52 -22.27 13.59
C PRO A 320 -6.90 -21.36 12.42
N LYS A 321 -8.20 -21.08 12.26
CA LYS A 321 -8.73 -20.18 11.23
C LYS A 321 -8.28 -18.75 11.47
N ASP A 322 -8.40 -18.28 12.71
CA ASP A 322 -8.01 -16.92 13.07
C ASP A 322 -6.48 -16.77 13.08
N GLN A 323 -5.75 -17.79 13.52
CA GLN A 323 -4.30 -17.84 13.36
C GLN A 323 -3.87 -17.72 11.88
N PHE A 324 -4.58 -18.35 10.95
CA PHE A 324 -4.32 -18.22 9.52
C PHE A 324 -4.51 -16.78 9.04
N PHE A 325 -5.63 -16.12 9.38
CA PHE A 325 -5.87 -14.73 8.98
C PHE A 325 -4.85 -13.77 9.59
N ILE A 326 -4.50 -13.94 10.87
CA ILE A 326 -3.48 -13.11 11.53
C ILE A 326 -2.11 -13.28 10.84
N LYS A 327 -1.72 -14.51 10.47
CA LYS A 327 -0.48 -14.76 9.72
C LYS A 327 -0.52 -14.10 8.34
N GLN A 328 -1.65 -14.14 7.63
CA GLN A 328 -1.81 -13.45 6.35
C GLN A 328 -1.70 -11.93 6.50
N GLU A 329 -2.31 -11.35 7.54
CA GLU A 329 -2.15 -9.93 7.84
C GLU A 329 -0.70 -9.55 8.17
N LEU A 330 0.02 -10.37 8.94
CA LEU A 330 1.45 -10.16 9.21
C LEU A 330 2.29 -10.17 7.92
N ILE A 331 2.02 -11.13 7.02
CA ILE A 331 2.68 -11.18 5.70
C ILE A 331 2.35 -9.93 4.89
N ASN A 332 1.11 -9.44 4.92
CA ASN A 332 0.73 -8.22 4.22
C ASN A 332 1.46 -6.98 4.75
N TRP A 333 1.62 -6.86 6.07
CA TRP A 333 2.41 -5.77 6.67
C TRP A 333 3.90 -5.86 6.31
N GLN A 334 4.46 -7.06 6.36
CA GLN A 334 5.84 -7.33 5.95
C GLN A 334 6.07 -6.97 4.47
N GLU A 335 5.16 -7.39 3.58
CA GLU A 335 5.23 -7.09 2.14
C GLU A 335 5.03 -5.60 1.86
N GLY A 336 4.12 -4.95 2.59
CA GLY A 336 3.94 -3.50 2.53
C GLY A 336 5.24 -2.75 2.87
N LEU A 337 5.96 -3.18 3.91
CA LEU A 337 7.24 -2.59 4.29
C LEU A 337 8.33 -2.87 3.26
N ARG A 338 8.34 -4.10 2.70
CA ARG A 338 9.23 -4.50 1.61
C ARG A 338 9.05 -3.59 0.39
N ALA A 339 7.80 -3.30 0.01
CA ALA A 339 7.48 -2.42 -1.09
C ALA A 339 7.94 -0.97 -0.86
N LEU A 340 7.82 -0.45 0.36
CA LEU A 340 8.32 0.88 0.73
C LEU A 340 9.83 0.98 0.57
N PHE A 341 10.59 0.07 1.19
CA PHE A 341 12.05 0.08 1.05
C PHE A 341 12.49 -0.10 -0.40
N LEU A 342 11.87 -1.03 -1.14
CA LEU A 342 12.17 -1.23 -2.55
C LEU A 342 11.89 0.05 -3.36
N ARG A 343 10.80 0.77 -3.08
CA ARG A 343 10.49 2.02 -3.78
C ARG A 343 11.52 3.10 -3.46
N VAL A 344 11.83 3.34 -2.19
CA VAL A 344 12.83 4.34 -1.78
C VAL A 344 14.20 4.04 -2.42
N ILE A 345 14.64 2.78 -2.40
CA ILE A 345 15.90 2.36 -3.03
C ILE A 345 15.88 2.62 -4.54
N LYS A 346 14.80 2.24 -5.24
CA LYS A 346 14.66 2.49 -6.68
C LYS A 346 14.66 3.98 -7.01
N MET A 347 14.05 4.81 -6.16
CA MET A 347 14.07 6.27 -6.34
C MET A 347 15.49 6.81 -6.16
N CYS A 348 16.23 6.36 -5.16
CA CYS A 348 17.64 6.75 -4.99
C CYS A 348 18.56 6.26 -6.13
N GLU A 349 18.20 5.19 -6.85
CA GLU A 349 18.97 4.69 -8.00
C GLU A 349 18.63 5.39 -9.32
N LYS A 350 17.33 5.60 -9.58
CA LYS A 350 16.83 6.02 -10.91
C LYS A 350 16.64 7.52 -11.06
N SER A 351 16.37 8.20 -9.95
CA SER A 351 16.12 9.64 -9.90
C SER A 351 17.23 10.31 -9.09
N SER A 352 17.35 11.64 -9.21
CA SER A 352 18.27 12.47 -8.40
C SER A 352 17.83 12.56 -6.93
N TRP A 353 17.32 11.45 -6.37
CA TRP A 353 16.92 11.34 -4.98
C TRP A 353 18.12 10.92 -4.14
N SER A 354 18.36 11.63 -3.05
CA SER A 354 19.34 11.26 -2.04
C SER A 354 18.69 11.12 -0.66
N LEU A 355 19.38 10.42 0.23
CA LEU A 355 19.15 10.52 1.67
C LEU A 355 20.08 11.60 2.23
N PRO A 356 19.70 12.30 3.32
CA PRO A 356 20.49 13.38 3.87
C PRO A 356 21.92 12.96 4.21
N ARG A 357 22.91 13.73 3.76
CA ARG A 357 24.34 13.48 4.05
C ARG A 357 24.61 13.43 5.55
N TYR A 358 23.92 14.28 6.32
CA TYR A 358 24.06 14.37 7.78
C TYR A 358 23.77 13.05 8.52
N THR A 359 22.89 12.21 7.96
CA THR A 359 22.47 10.92 8.57
C THR A 359 22.92 9.71 7.75
N GLN A 360 23.80 9.90 6.76
CA GLN A 360 24.20 8.86 5.81
C GLN A 360 24.88 7.65 6.46
N GLU A 361 25.55 7.84 7.60
CA GLU A 361 26.17 6.75 8.38
C GLU A 361 25.13 5.81 9.01
N ILE A 362 23.93 6.32 9.27
CA ILE A 362 22.86 5.63 10.00
C ILE A 362 21.79 5.11 9.05
N LEU A 363 21.42 5.91 8.06
CA LEU A 363 20.45 5.54 7.04
C LEU A 363 20.96 5.95 5.67
N ASN A 364 21.30 4.94 4.87
CA ASN A 364 21.67 5.08 3.47
C ASN A 364 21.05 3.95 2.65
N SER A 365 21.17 4.04 1.32
CA SER A 365 20.60 3.05 0.41
C SER A 365 21.14 1.63 0.65
N GLN A 366 22.38 1.46 1.13
CA GLN A 366 22.93 0.14 1.45
C GLN A 366 22.30 -0.46 2.71
N ILE A 367 22.06 0.35 3.74
CA ILE A 367 21.36 -0.08 4.95
C ILE A 367 19.91 -0.46 4.61
N LEU A 368 19.22 0.34 3.79
CA LEU A 368 17.88 0.01 3.31
C LEU A 368 17.85 -1.30 2.51
N ARG A 369 18.87 -1.60 1.69
CA ARG A 369 18.99 -2.90 0.99
C ARG A 369 19.15 -4.07 1.94
N ARG A 370 20.00 -3.94 2.97
CA ARG A 370 20.18 -4.99 3.99
C ARG A 370 18.88 -5.24 4.75
N LEU A 371 18.13 -4.19 5.10
CA LEU A 371 16.82 -4.32 5.73
C LEU A 371 15.80 -4.98 4.78
N LEU A 372 15.80 -4.61 3.50
CA LEU A 372 14.94 -5.21 2.48
C LEU A 372 15.25 -6.70 2.29
N GLU A 373 16.52 -7.08 2.29
CA GLU A 373 16.97 -8.47 2.20
C GLU A 373 16.45 -9.28 3.39
N ARG A 374 16.59 -8.75 4.62
CA ARG A 374 16.01 -9.36 5.82
C ARG A 374 14.50 -9.52 5.72
N LEU A 375 13.78 -8.48 5.30
CA LEU A 375 12.33 -8.57 5.06
C LEU A 375 11.95 -9.60 3.99
N SER A 376 12.86 -9.96 3.09
CA SER A 376 12.59 -10.96 2.04
C SER A 376 12.91 -12.38 2.49
N MET A 377 13.79 -12.56 3.48
CA MET A 377 14.24 -13.87 3.96
C MET A 377 13.54 -14.30 5.26
N GLU A 378 13.25 -13.36 6.14
CA GLU A 378 12.58 -13.60 7.42
C GLU A 378 11.06 -13.78 7.22
N ASN A 379 10.40 -14.39 8.19
CA ASN A 379 8.97 -14.62 8.25
C ASN A 379 8.43 -14.03 9.56
N TRP A 380 7.67 -12.95 9.47
CA TRP A 380 7.11 -12.28 10.65
C TRP A 380 6.06 -13.08 11.41
N SER A 381 5.59 -14.20 10.86
CA SER A 381 4.80 -15.17 11.64
C SER A 381 5.63 -15.89 12.71
N ASN A 382 6.97 -15.86 12.62
CA ASN A 382 7.89 -16.30 13.64
C ASN A 382 8.24 -15.13 14.56
N LEU A 383 7.93 -15.28 15.85
CA LEU A 383 8.15 -14.25 16.88
C LEU A 383 9.63 -13.86 17.04
N GLU A 384 10.56 -14.81 16.90
CA GLU A 384 11.99 -14.55 17.07
C GLU A 384 12.54 -13.70 15.92
N GLU A 385 12.14 -14.04 14.69
CA GLU A 385 12.54 -13.30 13.48
C GLU A 385 11.97 -11.89 13.50
N PHE A 386 10.69 -11.75 13.82
CA PHE A 386 10.06 -10.44 13.99
C PHE A 386 10.72 -9.60 15.10
N ALA A 387 11.00 -10.19 16.27
CA ALA A 387 11.66 -9.50 17.37
C ALA A 387 13.09 -9.06 16.99
N SER A 388 13.84 -9.90 16.28
CA SER A 388 15.17 -9.57 15.76
C SER A 388 15.13 -8.40 14.77
N PHE A 389 14.14 -8.37 13.87
CA PHE A 389 13.97 -7.26 12.94
C PHE A 389 13.59 -5.96 13.67
N SER A 390 12.61 -6.03 14.58
CA SER A 390 12.14 -4.91 15.39
C SER A 390 13.26 -4.31 16.25
N ALA A 391 14.12 -5.16 16.83
CA ALA A 391 15.28 -4.72 17.60
C ALA A 391 16.28 -3.94 16.73
N ALA A 392 16.62 -4.46 15.54
CA ALA A 392 17.53 -3.78 14.62
C ALA A 392 16.97 -2.43 14.14
N MET A 393 15.67 -2.34 13.84
CA MET A 393 15.04 -1.07 13.50
C MET A 393 15.05 -0.09 14.68
N SER A 394 14.83 -0.58 15.90
CA SER A 394 14.90 0.22 17.13
C SER A 394 16.31 0.78 17.36
N GLU A 395 17.36 0.03 17.05
CA GLU A 395 18.75 0.52 17.13
C GLU A 395 19.03 1.62 16.11
N ILE A 396 18.60 1.44 14.85
CA ILE A 396 18.73 2.46 13.81
C ILE A 396 18.00 3.75 14.21
N LYS A 397 16.77 3.62 14.73
CA LYS A 397 15.99 4.77 15.20
C LYS A 397 16.67 5.50 16.35
N LYS A 398 17.20 4.78 17.35
CA LYS A 398 17.94 5.37 18.47
C LYS A 398 19.19 6.10 17.99
N ALA A 399 19.96 5.49 17.10
CA ALA A 399 21.14 6.11 16.50
C ALA A 399 20.77 7.38 15.73
N PHE A 400 19.67 7.33 14.96
CA PHE A 400 19.15 8.46 14.22
C PHE A 400 18.76 9.62 15.14
N GLN A 401 17.97 9.35 16.18
CA GLN A 401 17.55 10.36 17.16
C GLN A 401 18.75 10.98 17.88
N ALA A 402 19.72 10.16 18.29
CA ALA A 402 20.94 10.65 18.95
C ALA A 402 21.81 11.53 18.04
N LYS A 403 21.80 11.31 16.72
CA LYS A 403 22.55 12.14 15.76
C LYS A 403 21.84 13.45 15.44
N VAL A 404 20.51 13.40 15.38
CA VAL A 404 19.66 14.55 15.05
C VAL A 404 19.48 15.49 16.24
N GLU A 405 19.75 15.07 17.47
CA GLU A 405 19.66 15.90 18.65
C GLU A 405 21.03 16.54 19.01
N PRO A 406 21.17 17.88 19.05
CA PRO A 406 20.14 18.93 18.92
C PRO A 406 19.63 19.16 17.48
N ARG A 407 18.31 19.33 17.33
CA ARG A 407 17.60 19.37 16.04
C ARG A 407 18.07 20.47 15.09
N LEU A 408 18.45 21.62 15.61
CA LEU A 408 18.90 22.76 14.80
C LEU A 408 20.02 22.41 13.81
N ALA A 409 21.02 21.63 14.23
CA ALA A 409 22.16 21.27 13.37
C ALA A 409 21.72 20.40 12.18
N TYR A 410 20.79 19.48 12.41
CA TYR A 410 20.22 18.64 11.37
C TYR A 410 19.36 19.46 10.39
N LEU A 411 18.47 20.33 10.89
CA LEU A 411 17.62 21.16 10.03
C LEU A 411 18.43 22.14 9.18
N LEU A 412 19.49 22.75 9.73
CA LEU A 412 20.42 23.59 8.98
C LEU A 412 21.15 22.79 7.90
N SER A 413 21.56 21.55 8.20
CA SER A 413 22.22 20.69 7.21
C SER A 413 21.28 20.33 6.06
N LEU A 414 20.01 20.04 6.34
CA LEU A 414 18.99 19.78 5.32
C LEU A 414 18.71 21.00 4.47
N LYS A 415 18.52 22.17 5.09
CA LYS A 415 18.32 23.44 4.36
C LYS A 415 19.48 23.70 3.41
N ARG A 416 20.73 23.57 3.89
CA ARG A 416 21.91 23.69 3.03
C ARG A 416 21.89 22.67 1.89
N GLU A 417 21.61 21.40 2.17
CA GLU A 417 21.61 20.37 1.13
C GLU A 417 20.52 20.60 0.05
N ILE A 418 19.38 21.18 0.43
CA ILE A 418 18.30 21.56 -0.49
C ILE A 418 18.64 22.83 -1.29
N GLU A 419 19.48 23.71 -0.75
CA GLU A 419 19.82 25.00 -1.35
C GLU A 419 21.14 25.02 -2.15
N THR A 420 22.03 24.05 -1.95
CA THR A 420 23.43 24.13 -2.41
C THR A 420 23.74 23.34 -3.69
N GLU A 421 22.76 22.68 -4.32
CA GLU A 421 22.90 22.00 -5.63
C GLU A 421 21.71 22.34 -6.56
#